data_AF-A0A1P8WR84-F1
#
_entry.id   AF-A0A1P8WR84-F1
#
_cell.length_a   1.000
_cell.length_b   1.000
_cell.length_c   1.000
_cell.angle_alpha   90.00
_cell.angle_beta   90.00
_cell.angle_gamma   90.00
#
_symmetry.space_group_name_H-M   'P 1'
#
loop_
_entity.id
_entity.type
_entity.pdbx_description
1 polymer ?
#
loop_
_entity_poly.entity_id
_entity_poly.type
_entity_poly.pdbx_seq_one_letter_code
_entity_poly.pdbx_strand_id
1 'polypeptide(L)'
;MSEDGSESSPKKESDPRKALARDLWERLAKSRPGPDNKDLIYLSRFVPLLSSAAVKTLLGRKLDLEELKELIQHVPKAREAATKIAIKQHSDEITEEDLRFFFTQTKSAEIGKYLLKKHPNDANLGLVERTLDDLKPVVAKMRQQEPTKTIMREIDRKL
;
A
#
# COMPACT_ATOMS: atom_id res chain seq x y z
N MET A 1 19.52 -14.84 -56.94
CA MET A 1 18.17 -14.95 -56.35
C MET A 1 18.36 -15.18 -54.87
N SER A 2 17.66 -14.39 -54.07
CA SER A 2 17.94 -14.11 -52.66
C SER A 2 17.73 -15.31 -51.74
N GLU A 3 18.57 -15.36 -50.71
CA GLU A 3 18.52 -16.25 -49.56
C GLU A 3 17.24 -15.99 -48.76
N ASP A 4 16.46 -17.04 -48.49
CA ASP A 4 15.29 -16.96 -47.62
C ASP A 4 15.63 -17.64 -46.28
N GLY A 5 16.39 -16.91 -45.47
CA GLY A 5 16.68 -17.25 -44.08
C GLY A 5 15.51 -16.86 -43.18
N SER A 6 14.46 -17.68 -43.15
CA SER A 6 13.44 -17.58 -42.11
C SER A 6 13.96 -18.19 -40.81
N GLU A 7 14.74 -17.41 -40.05
CA GLU A 7 15.00 -17.67 -38.64
C GLU A 7 13.69 -17.51 -37.87
N SER A 8 12.99 -18.63 -37.68
CA SER A 8 11.89 -18.70 -36.71
C SER A 8 12.46 -18.46 -35.31
N SER A 9 12.26 -17.27 -34.77
CA SER A 9 12.62 -16.95 -33.39
C SER A 9 12.03 -17.98 -32.43
N PRO A 10 12.78 -18.46 -31.42
CA PRO A 10 12.28 -19.46 -30.50
C PRO A 10 11.11 -18.87 -29.71
N LYS A 11 9.92 -19.46 -29.89
CA LYS A 11 8.75 -19.18 -29.06
C LYS A 11 9.16 -19.46 -27.61
N LYS A 12 9.23 -18.40 -26.79
CA LYS A 12 9.37 -18.50 -25.33
C LYS A 12 8.43 -19.60 -24.83
N GLU A 13 8.96 -20.74 -24.42
CA GLU A 13 8.20 -21.80 -23.78
C GLU A 13 7.45 -21.18 -22.60
N SER A 14 6.12 -21.13 -22.70
CA SER A 14 5.29 -20.63 -21.63
C SER A 14 5.37 -21.61 -20.46
N ASP A 15 5.83 -21.14 -19.31
CA ASP A 15 5.84 -21.92 -18.06
C ASP A 15 4.49 -22.63 -17.86
N PRO A 16 4.44 -23.98 -17.88
CA PRO A 16 3.19 -24.73 -17.82
C PRO A 16 2.38 -24.41 -16.56
N ARG A 17 3.03 -23.99 -15.48
CA ARG A 17 2.36 -23.58 -14.24
C ARG A 17 1.60 -22.27 -14.40
N LYS A 18 2.11 -21.33 -15.21
CA LYS A 18 1.41 -20.07 -15.53
C LYS A 18 0.20 -20.31 -16.43
N ALA A 19 0.33 -21.23 -17.38
CA ALA A 19 -0.80 -21.65 -18.22
C ALA A 19 -1.90 -22.29 -17.38
N LEU A 20 -1.54 -23.22 -16.47
CA LEU A 20 -2.48 -23.83 -15.54
C LEU A 20 -3.13 -22.80 -14.60
N ALA A 21 -2.34 -21.89 -14.02
CA ALA A 21 -2.87 -20.85 -13.14
C ALA A 21 -3.88 -19.95 -13.87
N ARG A 22 -3.61 -19.58 -15.13
CA ARG A 22 -4.56 -18.82 -15.94
C ARG A 22 -5.87 -19.58 -16.18
N ASP A 23 -5.80 -20.87 -16.52
CA ASP A 23 -7.00 -21.70 -16.69
C ASP A 23 -7.80 -21.82 -15.39
N LEU A 24 -7.13 -22.09 -14.26
CA LEU A 24 -7.77 -22.14 -12.95
C LEU A 24 -8.44 -20.81 -12.58
N TRP A 25 -7.78 -19.68 -12.86
CA TRP A 25 -8.35 -18.35 -12.66
C TRP A 25 -9.60 -18.13 -13.53
N GLU A 26 -9.54 -18.49 -14.82
CA GLU A 26 -10.69 -18.36 -15.73
C GLU A 26 -11.88 -19.20 -15.27
N ARG A 27 -11.65 -20.43 -14.79
CA ARG A 27 -12.69 -21.29 -14.22
C ARG A 27 -13.29 -20.70 -12.96
N LEU A 28 -12.44 -20.24 -12.03
CA LEU A 28 -12.87 -19.61 -10.78
C LEU A 28 -13.70 -18.34 -11.06
N ALA A 29 -13.25 -17.48 -11.97
CA ALA A 29 -13.96 -16.25 -12.34
C ALA A 29 -15.33 -16.51 -12.98
N LYS A 30 -15.50 -17.64 -13.68
CA LYS A 30 -16.77 -18.06 -14.30
C LYS A 30 -17.71 -18.80 -13.35
N SER A 31 -17.20 -19.29 -12.20
CA SER A 31 -18.00 -20.03 -11.23
C SER A 31 -19.14 -19.21 -10.62
N ARG A 32 -20.18 -19.90 -10.12
CA ARG A 32 -21.36 -19.30 -9.49
C ARG A 32 -21.72 -20.09 -8.21
N PRO A 33 -21.64 -19.47 -7.02
CA PRO A 33 -21.08 -18.13 -6.79
C PRO A 33 -19.59 -18.07 -7.16
N GLY A 34 -19.11 -16.91 -7.60
CA GLY A 34 -17.69 -16.66 -7.84
C GLY A 34 -16.92 -16.47 -6.52
N PRO A 35 -15.59 -16.25 -6.56
CA PRO A 35 -14.80 -16.07 -5.34
C PRO A 35 -15.24 -14.81 -4.60
N ASP A 36 -15.41 -14.91 -3.29
CA ASP A 36 -15.70 -13.77 -2.42
C ASP A 36 -14.42 -12.96 -2.09
N ASN A 37 -14.52 -11.96 -1.22
CA ASN A 37 -13.35 -11.16 -0.84
C ASN A 37 -12.33 -11.98 -0.03
N LYS A 38 -12.78 -12.89 0.84
CA LYS A 38 -11.90 -13.74 1.66
C LYS A 38 -11.12 -14.72 0.79
N ASP A 39 -11.78 -15.33 -0.20
CA ASP A 39 -11.14 -16.17 -1.21
C ASP A 39 -10.05 -15.40 -1.94
N LEU A 40 -10.34 -14.19 -2.40
CA LEU A 40 -9.39 -13.35 -3.12
C LEU A 40 -8.23 -12.88 -2.22
N ILE A 41 -8.47 -12.58 -0.95
CA ILE A 41 -7.41 -12.28 0.03
C ILE A 41 -6.51 -13.50 0.20
N TYR A 42 -7.09 -14.69 0.38
CA TYR A 42 -6.34 -15.94 0.49
C TYR A 42 -5.44 -16.16 -0.75
N LEU A 43 -6.02 -16.05 -1.96
CA LEU A 43 -5.27 -16.19 -3.21
C LEU A 43 -4.18 -15.14 -3.36
N SER A 44 -4.44 -13.91 -2.94
CA SER A 44 -3.47 -12.81 -2.98
C SER A 44 -2.27 -13.07 -2.07
N ARG A 45 -2.47 -13.73 -0.93
CA ARG A 45 -1.45 -14.00 0.08
C ARG A 45 -0.67 -15.28 -0.18
N PHE A 46 -1.36 -16.36 -0.55
CA PHE A 46 -0.79 -17.71 -0.50
C PHE A 46 -0.58 -18.37 -1.86
N VAL A 47 -1.11 -17.80 -2.95
CA VAL A 47 -0.99 -18.38 -4.29
C VAL A 47 -0.22 -17.44 -5.22
N PRO A 48 1.14 -17.48 -5.24
CA PRO A 48 1.96 -16.51 -5.97
C PRO A 48 1.57 -16.31 -7.44
N LEU A 49 1.19 -17.39 -8.13
CA LEU A 49 0.81 -17.36 -9.55
C LEU A 49 -0.55 -16.68 -9.80
N LEU A 50 -1.46 -16.70 -8.82
CA LEU A 50 -2.78 -16.06 -8.91
C LEU A 50 -2.82 -14.71 -8.23
N SER A 51 -1.83 -14.43 -7.39
CA SER A 51 -1.85 -13.31 -6.46
C SER A 51 -2.06 -11.96 -7.17
N SER A 52 -1.48 -11.76 -8.37
CA SER A 52 -1.66 -10.48 -9.10
C SER A 52 -3.07 -10.32 -9.67
N ALA A 53 -3.66 -11.41 -10.17
CA ALA A 53 -5.04 -11.39 -10.65
C ALA A 53 -6.03 -11.20 -9.49
N ALA A 54 -5.80 -11.91 -8.38
CA ALA A 54 -6.59 -11.78 -7.17
C ALA A 54 -6.56 -10.35 -6.60
N VAL A 55 -5.38 -9.75 -6.44
CA VAL A 55 -5.24 -8.35 -5.99
C VAL A 55 -5.98 -7.40 -6.94
N LYS A 56 -5.78 -7.54 -8.26
CA LYS A 56 -6.44 -6.66 -9.24
C LYS A 56 -7.96 -6.72 -9.14
N THR A 57 -8.51 -7.93 -9.01
CA THR A 57 -9.96 -8.11 -8.86
C THR A 57 -10.45 -7.57 -7.53
N LEU A 58 -9.73 -7.84 -6.44
CA LEU A 58 -10.11 -7.43 -5.10
C LEU A 58 -10.12 -5.90 -4.94
N LEU A 59 -9.09 -5.20 -5.44
CA LEU A 59 -9.01 -3.73 -5.41
C LEU A 59 -10.07 -3.04 -6.29
N GLY A 60 -10.73 -3.79 -7.18
CA GLY A 60 -11.90 -3.32 -7.96
C GLY A 60 -13.24 -3.52 -7.25
N ARG A 61 -13.26 -4.12 -6.07
CA ARG A 61 -14.47 -4.36 -5.27
C ARG A 61 -14.59 -3.35 -4.14
N LYS A 62 -15.78 -3.32 -3.52
CA LYS A 62 -15.96 -2.65 -2.22
C LYS A 62 -15.29 -3.52 -1.15
N LEU A 63 -14.36 -2.91 -0.42
CA LEU A 63 -13.64 -3.53 0.69
C LEU A 63 -13.92 -2.73 1.95
N ASP A 64 -14.12 -3.42 3.07
CA ASP A 64 -14.13 -2.76 4.37
C ASP A 64 -12.70 -2.42 4.84
N LEU A 65 -12.60 -1.65 5.93
CA LEU A 65 -11.32 -1.21 6.46
C LEU A 65 -10.44 -2.37 6.94
N GLU A 66 -11.03 -3.43 7.48
CA GLU A 66 -10.29 -4.60 8.01
C GLU A 66 -9.74 -5.46 6.87
N GLU A 67 -10.51 -5.68 5.80
CA GLU A 67 -10.05 -6.33 4.57
C GLU A 67 -8.87 -5.55 3.94
N LEU A 68 -8.93 -4.22 3.94
CA LEU A 68 -7.83 -3.37 3.46
C LEU A 68 -6.60 -3.47 4.36
N LYS A 69 -6.77 -3.48 5.68
CA LYS A 69 -5.67 -3.70 6.63
C LYS A 69 -5.02 -5.06 6.42
N GLU A 70 -5.81 -6.11 6.21
CA GLU A 70 -5.29 -7.45 5.96
C GLU A 70 -4.43 -7.49 4.69
N LEU A 71 -4.89 -6.84 3.62
CA LEU A 71 -4.10 -6.68 2.39
C LEU A 71 -2.80 -5.91 2.62
N ILE A 72 -2.85 -4.81 3.36
CA ILE A 72 -1.66 -3.99 3.65
C ILE A 72 -0.66 -4.80 4.50
N GLN A 73 -1.13 -5.56 5.47
CA GLN A 73 -0.26 -6.36 6.33
C GLN A 73 0.44 -7.46 5.53
N HIS A 74 -0.32 -8.21 4.74
CA HIS A 74 0.12 -9.51 4.23
C HIS A 74 0.49 -9.54 2.75
N VAL A 75 0.14 -8.53 1.97
CA VAL A 75 0.34 -8.54 0.51
C VAL A 75 1.17 -7.34 0.08
N PRO A 76 2.52 -7.45 0.07
CA PRO A 76 3.42 -6.31 -0.16
C PRO A 76 3.11 -5.48 -1.41
N LYS A 77 2.76 -6.13 -2.51
CA LYS A 77 2.43 -5.46 -3.78
C LYS A 77 1.09 -4.71 -3.78
N ALA A 78 0.21 -5.02 -2.83
CA ALA A 78 -1.10 -4.36 -2.72
C ALA A 78 -1.06 -3.18 -1.75
N ARG A 79 -0.05 -3.10 -0.87
CA ARG A 79 0.05 -2.12 0.22
C ARG A 79 -0.30 -0.70 -0.18
N GLU A 80 0.40 -0.17 -1.17
CA GLU A 80 0.22 1.23 -1.53
C GLU A 80 -1.18 1.51 -2.11
N ALA A 81 -1.68 0.62 -2.97
CA ALA A 81 -3.01 0.76 -3.56
C ALA A 81 -4.11 0.59 -2.50
N ALA A 82 -3.99 -0.41 -1.63
CA ALA A 82 -4.92 -0.66 -0.54
C ALA A 82 -4.93 0.49 0.47
N THR A 83 -3.77 1.04 0.85
CA THR A 83 -3.69 2.23 1.71
C THR A 83 -4.37 3.45 1.06
N LYS A 84 -4.14 3.70 -0.24
CA LYS A 84 -4.80 4.80 -0.96
C LYS A 84 -6.32 4.63 -0.99
N ILE A 85 -6.81 3.40 -1.17
CA ILE A 85 -8.24 3.09 -1.10
C ILE A 85 -8.78 3.30 0.32
N ALA A 86 -8.09 2.82 1.36
CA ALA A 86 -8.48 3.00 2.75
C ALA A 86 -8.64 4.49 3.08
N ILE A 87 -7.62 5.31 2.80
CA ILE A 87 -7.67 6.75 3.07
C ILE A 87 -8.76 7.45 2.28
N LYS A 88 -9.04 7.00 1.05
CA LYS A 88 -10.07 7.62 0.20
C LYS A 88 -11.50 7.25 0.60
N GLN A 89 -11.73 6.00 0.99
CA GLN A 89 -13.08 5.46 1.19
C GLN A 89 -13.50 5.43 2.66
N HIS A 90 -12.54 5.36 3.58
CA HIS A 90 -12.76 5.15 5.02
C HIS A 90 -12.06 6.23 5.87
N SER A 91 -11.90 7.45 5.33
CA SER A 91 -11.15 8.53 5.99
C SER A 91 -11.62 8.87 7.40
N ASP A 92 -12.91 8.68 7.67
CA ASP A 92 -13.55 9.05 8.93
C ASP A 92 -13.43 7.93 9.98
N GLU A 93 -13.22 6.68 9.55
CA GLU A 93 -13.03 5.52 10.41
C GLU A 93 -11.55 5.29 10.76
N ILE A 94 -10.63 5.81 9.94
CA ILE A 94 -9.19 5.65 10.11
C ILE A 94 -8.70 6.40 11.36
N THR A 95 -8.09 5.65 12.27
CA THR A 95 -7.45 6.18 13.47
C THR A 95 -6.02 6.65 13.21
N GLU A 96 -5.42 7.36 14.19
CA GLU A 96 -3.99 7.69 14.14
C GLU A 96 -3.12 6.43 14.07
N GLU A 97 -3.50 5.37 14.80
CA GLU A 97 -2.77 4.10 14.82
C GLU A 97 -2.83 3.38 13.47
N ASP A 98 -3.98 3.45 12.79
CA ASP A 98 -4.12 2.94 11.42
C ASP A 98 -3.21 3.69 10.44
N LEU A 99 -3.14 5.03 10.53
CA LEU A 99 -2.23 5.81 9.69
C LEU A 99 -0.76 5.52 9.97
N ARG A 100 -0.38 5.32 11.24
CA ARG A 100 0.96 4.87 11.62
C ARG A 100 1.25 3.51 10.99
N PHE A 101 0.31 2.56 11.12
CA PHE A 101 0.41 1.24 10.52
C PHE A 101 0.58 1.31 9.00
N PHE A 102 -0.28 2.06 8.30
CA PHE A 102 -0.20 2.24 6.85
C PHE A 102 1.15 2.85 6.42
N PHE A 103 1.61 3.87 7.14
CA PHE A 103 2.90 4.49 6.86
C PHE A 103 4.06 3.51 7.09
N THR A 104 4.06 2.75 8.18
CA THR A 104 5.11 1.75 8.46
C THR A 104 5.15 0.64 7.41
N GLN A 105 3.99 0.19 6.91
CA GLN A 105 3.92 -0.87 5.90
C GLN A 105 4.31 -0.40 4.50
N THR A 106 3.93 0.83 4.14
CA THR A 106 4.20 1.39 2.80
C THR A 106 5.54 2.11 2.70
N LYS A 107 6.01 2.72 3.80
CA LYS A 107 7.13 3.67 3.84
C LYS A 107 6.99 4.79 2.79
N SER A 108 5.75 5.16 2.46
CA SER A 108 5.45 6.15 1.43
C SER A 108 5.57 7.57 1.98
N ALA A 109 6.31 8.41 1.25
CA ALA A 109 6.43 9.83 1.58
C ALA A 109 5.08 10.55 1.62
N GLU A 110 4.16 10.18 0.73
CA GLU A 110 2.81 10.76 0.67
C GLU A 110 2.00 10.43 1.93
N ILE A 111 2.03 9.16 2.34
CA ILE A 111 1.34 8.68 3.54
C ILE A 111 1.96 9.28 4.80
N GLY A 112 3.29 9.38 4.85
CA GLY A 112 3.99 10.04 5.96
C GLY A 112 3.61 11.52 6.09
N LYS A 113 3.56 12.25 4.97
CA LYS A 113 3.07 13.65 4.97
C LYS A 113 1.60 13.74 5.40
N TYR A 114 0.76 12.80 4.96
CA TYR A 114 -0.64 12.75 5.35
C TYR A 114 -0.81 12.52 6.87
N LEU A 115 -0.05 11.58 7.44
CA LEU A 115 0.00 11.32 8.89
C LEU A 115 0.38 12.59 9.66
N LEU A 116 1.47 13.26 9.27
CA LEU A 116 1.90 14.50 9.95
C LEU A 116 0.90 15.64 9.80
N LYS A 117 0.19 15.73 8.68
CA LYS A 117 -0.85 16.74 8.49
C LYS A 117 -2.06 16.50 9.40
N LYS A 118 -2.50 15.26 9.55
CA LYS A 118 -3.66 14.89 10.38
C LYS A 118 -3.33 14.87 11.87
N HIS A 119 -2.12 14.40 12.24
CA HIS A 119 -1.69 14.21 13.62
C HIS A 119 -0.24 14.72 13.82
N PRO A 120 -0.02 16.05 13.83
CA PRO A 120 1.29 16.65 14.03
C PRO A 120 1.72 16.59 15.50
N ASN A 121 2.21 15.43 15.95
CA ASN A 121 2.73 15.25 17.31
C ASN A 121 4.15 14.68 17.30
N ASP A 122 4.86 14.81 18.41
CA ASP A 122 6.26 14.39 18.55
C ASP A 122 6.47 12.90 18.23
N ALA A 123 5.52 12.04 18.59
CA ALA A 123 5.58 10.61 18.30
C ALA A 123 5.54 10.35 16.79
N ASN A 124 4.65 11.00 16.04
CA ASN A 124 4.54 10.88 14.60
C ASN A 124 5.71 11.54 13.85
N LEU A 125 6.16 12.71 14.32
CA LEU A 125 7.37 13.36 13.80
C LEU A 125 8.59 12.44 13.94
N GLY A 126 8.78 11.84 15.12
CA GLY A 126 9.86 10.89 15.37
C GLY A 126 9.71 9.58 14.57
N LEU A 127 8.49 9.06 14.40
CA LEU A 127 8.23 7.88 13.56
C LEU A 127 8.64 8.16 12.11
N VAL A 128 8.18 9.27 11.55
CA VAL A 128 8.47 9.66 10.16
C VAL A 128 9.96 9.89 9.94
N GLU A 129 10.61 10.64 10.83
CA GLU A 129 12.04 10.94 10.77
C GLU A 129 12.93 9.69 10.78
N ARG A 130 12.54 8.66 11.55
CA ARG A 130 13.27 7.38 11.63
C ARG A 130 12.96 6.43 10.48
N THR A 131 11.83 6.60 9.80
CA THR A 131 11.34 5.66 8.78
C THR A 131 11.80 6.05 7.38
N LEU A 132 11.79 7.34 7.04
CA LEU A 132 12.08 7.81 5.69
C LEU A 132 12.89 9.12 5.70
N ASP A 133 14.13 9.03 5.21
CA ASP A 133 15.08 10.15 5.19
C ASP A 133 14.55 11.36 4.40
N ASP A 134 13.80 11.12 3.32
CA ASP A 134 13.18 12.16 2.48
C ASP A 134 12.23 13.09 3.24
N LEU A 135 11.73 12.65 4.40
CA LEU A 135 10.83 13.44 5.24
C LEU A 135 11.54 14.18 6.38
N LYS A 136 12.86 13.99 6.57
CA LYS A 136 13.64 14.75 7.57
C LYS A 136 13.51 16.27 7.42
N PRO A 137 13.57 16.86 6.19
CA PRO A 137 13.39 18.31 6.04
C PRO A 137 11.98 18.77 6.43
N VAL A 138 10.95 17.94 6.17
CA VAL A 138 9.56 18.22 6.55
C VAL A 138 9.44 18.23 8.08
N VAL A 139 9.97 17.21 8.75
CA VAL A 139 9.98 17.11 10.21
C VAL A 139 10.73 18.27 10.85
N ALA A 140 11.92 18.62 10.34
CA ALA A 140 12.71 19.74 10.83
C ALA A 140 11.95 21.07 10.74
N LYS A 141 11.28 21.32 9.61
CA LYS A 141 10.45 22.50 9.43
C LYS A 141 9.27 22.54 10.42
N MET A 142 8.56 21.42 10.60
CA MET A 142 7.43 21.35 11.54
C MET A 142 7.87 21.59 12.99
N ARG A 143 9.02 21.04 13.41
CA ARG A 143 9.59 21.28 14.75
C ARG A 143 10.01 22.73 15.00
N GLN A 144 10.42 23.45 13.95
CA GLN A 144 10.73 24.88 14.04
C GLN A 144 9.48 25.76 14.09
N GLN A 145 8.37 25.29 13.53
CA GLN A 145 7.09 26.01 13.45
C GLN A 145 6.20 25.80 14.68
N GLU A 146 6.50 24.83 15.55
CA GLU A 146 5.74 24.70 16.79
C GLU A 146 5.86 25.98 17.64
N PRO A 147 4.73 26.63 17.98
CA PRO A 147 4.73 27.84 18.81
C PRO A 147 5.34 27.61 20.20
N THR A 148 5.47 26.36 20.64
CA THR A 148 5.71 26.02 22.03
C THR A 148 7.11 26.41 22.50
N LYS A 149 8.20 26.19 21.76
CA LYS A 149 9.56 26.50 22.31
C LYS A 149 9.89 27.98 22.32
N THR A 150 9.48 28.72 21.30
CA THR A 150 9.76 30.17 21.23
C THR A 150 8.81 30.94 22.13
N ILE A 151 7.51 30.60 22.15
CA ILE A 151 6.54 31.24 23.06
C ILE A 151 6.81 30.85 24.52
N MET A 152 7.15 29.58 24.83
CA MET A 152 7.54 29.22 26.20
C MET A 152 8.83 29.92 26.64
N ARG A 153 9.84 30.05 25.77
CA ARG A 153 11.05 30.83 26.08
C ARG A 153 10.78 32.33 26.26
N GLU A 154 9.80 32.88 25.55
CA GLU A 154 9.38 34.27 25.75
C GLU A 154 8.59 34.47 27.04
N ILE A 155 7.76 33.49 27.44
CA ILE A 155 7.08 33.49 28.73
C ILE A 155 8.11 33.40 29.87
N ASP A 156 9.07 32.48 29.80
CA ASP A 156 10.14 32.32 30.80
C ASP A 156 11.07 33.54 30.91
N ARG A 157 11.20 34.36 29.86
CA ARG A 157 12.01 35.59 29.91
C ARG A 157 11.27 36.81 30.44
N LYS A 158 9.94 36.75 30.50
CA LYS A 158 9.07 37.86 30.90
C LYS A 158 8.41 37.66 32.26
N LEU A 159 8.52 36.46 32.82
CA LEU A 159 8.26 36.14 34.24
C LEU A 159 9.57 36.23 35.03
#